data_AF-A0A1I5XUU4-F1
#
_entry.id   AF-A0A1I5XUU4-F1
#
_cell.length_a   1.000
_cell.length_b   1.000
_cell.length_c   1.000
_cell.angle_alpha   90.00
_cell.angle_beta   90.00
_cell.angle_gamma   90.00
#
_symmetry.space_group_name_H-M   'P 1'
#
loop_
_entity.id
_entity.type
_entity.pdbx_description
1 polymer ?
#
loop_
_entity_poly.entity_id
_entity_poly.type
_entity_poly.pdbx_seq_one_letter_code
_entity_poly.pdbx_strand_id
1 'polypeptide(L)' 'MAPNQEYEVYYKEYERLRAEMGLPDSVIYHYDTPCTVENQIKMLLTAGFSKVNKVWQKGNTVILVATKH' A
#
# COMPACT_ATOMS: atom_id res chain seq x y z
N MET A 1 -5.45 -5.40 -2.93
CA MET A 1 -4.47 -4.70 -3.76
C MET A 1 -5.20 -3.71 -4.66
N ALA A 2 -4.64 -2.52 -4.91
CA ALA A 2 -5.24 -1.56 -5.83
C ALA A 2 -5.24 -2.13 -7.26
N PRO A 3 -6.37 -2.04 -8.01
CA PRO A 3 -6.42 -2.54 -9.39
C PRO A 3 -5.58 -1.72 -10.37
N ASN A 4 -5.46 -0.41 -10.14
CA ASN A 4 -4.69 0.51 -10.98
C ASN A 4 -4.25 1.75 -10.18
N GLN A 5 -3.47 2.63 -10.82
CA GLN A 5 -2.89 3.83 -10.21
C GLN A 5 -3.92 4.88 -9.76
N GLU A 6 -5.11 4.90 -10.37
CA GLU A 6 -6.17 5.87 -10.05
C GLU A 6 -6.67 5.69 -8.61
N TYR A 7 -6.51 4.49 -8.04
CA TYR A 7 -6.85 4.21 -6.65
C TYR A 7 -5.75 4.65 -5.66
N GLU A 8 -4.59 5.13 -6.08
CA GLU A 8 -3.50 5.50 -5.15
C GLU A 8 -3.52 6.98 -4.72
N VAL A 9 -4.45 7.80 -5.25
CA VAL A 9 -4.59 9.23 -4.92
C VAL A 9 -5.12 9.50 -3.50
N TYR A 10 -5.47 8.46 -2.75
CA TYR A 10 -6.13 8.58 -1.44
C TYR A 10 -5.20 8.84 -0.25
N TYR A 11 -3.92 9.17 -0.43
CA TYR A 11 -3.09 9.60 0.72
C TYR A 11 -3.65 10.86 1.41
N LYS A 12 -4.23 11.78 0.64
CA LYS A 12 -4.91 12.98 1.18
C LYS A 12 -6.28 12.66 1.78
N GLU A 13 -6.83 11.48 1.49
CA GLU A 13 -8.14 11.06 1.97
C GLU A 13 -8.11 10.70 3.44
N TYR A 14 -6.98 10.19 3.94
CA TYR A 14 -6.77 9.95 5.38
C TYR A 14 -7.03 11.20 6.22
N GLU A 15 -6.42 12.33 5.84
CA GLU A 15 -6.58 13.60 6.57
C GLU A 15 -8.02 14.12 6.50
N ARG A 16 -8.66 14.01 5.32
CA ARG A 16 -10.06 14.40 5.13
C ARG A 16 -10.99 13.58 6.04
N LEU A 17 -10.81 12.26 6.07
CA LEU A 17 -11.61 11.33 6.88
C LEU A 17 -11.41 11.54 8.38
N ARG A 18 -10.18 11.81 8.83
CA ARG A 18 -9.91 12.15 10.24
C ARG A 18 -10.64 13.42 10.67
N ALA A 19 -10.60 14.45 9.83
CA ALA A 19 -11.30 15.70 10.10
C ALA A 19 -12.83 15.51 10.13
N GLU A 20 -13.38 14.74 9.18
CA GLU A 20 -14.82 14.43 9.12
C GLU A 20 -15.31 13.64 10.33
N MET A 21 -14.52 12.69 10.83
CA MET A 21 -14.85 11.89 12.01
C MET A 21 -14.60 12.63 13.34
N GLY A 22 -13.99 13.82 13.31
CA GLY A 22 -13.63 14.57 14.52
C GLY A 22 -12.67 13.82 15.45
N LEU A 23 -11.78 12.99 14.88
CA LEU A 23 -10.89 12.14 15.67
C LEU A 23 -9.84 12.99 16.41
N PRO A 24 -9.73 12.87 17.75
CA PRO A 24 -8.66 13.51 18.50
C PRO A 24 -7.27 13.02 18.05
N ASP A 25 -6.25 13.87 18.19
CA ASP A 25 -4.86 13.52 17.85
C ASP A 25 -4.33 12.32 18.65
N SER A 26 -4.88 12.07 19.84
CA SER A 26 -4.54 10.93 20.68
C SER A 26 -5.06 9.59 20.15
N VAL A 27 -5.94 9.59 19.15
CA VAL A 27 -6.53 8.37 18.57
C VAL A 27 -5.78 7.97 17.30
N ILE A 28 -5.25 6.75 17.34
CA ILE A 28 -4.61 6.09 16.19
C ILE A 28 -5.70 5.36 15.41
N TYR A 29 -5.84 5.70 14.13
CA TYR A 29 -6.80 5.07 13.22
C TYR A 29 -6.03 4.36 12.11
N HIS A 30 -6.34 3.09 11.89
CA HIS A 30 -5.72 2.32 10.82
C HIS A 30 -6.42 2.62 9.49
N TYR A 31 -5.65 3.10 8.52
CA TYR A 31 -6.12 3.40 7.18
C TYR A 31 -5.23 2.66 6.18
N ASP A 32 -5.82 1.69 5.48
CA ASP A 32 -5.15 0.99 4.40
C ASP A 32 -5.11 1.88 3.15
N THR A 33 -3.93 2.39 2.82
CA THR A 33 -3.75 3.11 1.57
C THR A 33 -3.71 2.12 0.40
N PRO A 34 -4.55 2.27 -0.63
CA PRO A 34 -4.46 1.41 -1.79
C PRO A 34 -3.09 1.55 -2.46
N CYS A 35 -2.53 0.42 -2.86
CA CYS A 35 -1.25 0.36 -3.56
C CYS A 35 -1.30 -0.77 -4.59
N THR A 36 -0.78 -0.50 -5.78
CA THR A 36 -0.68 -1.43 -6.90
C THR A 36 0.46 -2.42 -6.67
N VAL A 37 0.37 -3.59 -7.30
CA VAL A 37 1.45 -4.60 -7.22
C VAL A 37 2.76 -4.01 -7.74
N GLU A 38 2.69 -3.27 -8.84
CA GLU A 38 3.82 -2.65 -9.50
C GLU A 38 4.53 -1.65 -8.58
N ASN A 39 3.78 -0.82 -7.84
CA ASN A 39 4.40 0.13 -6.92
C ASN A 39 4.94 -0.55 -5.67
N GLN A 40 4.30 -1.61 -5.16
CA GLN A 40 4.88 -2.42 -4.09
C GLN A 40 6.20 -3.08 -4.51
N ILE A 41 6.28 -3.61 -5.73
CA ILE A 41 7.52 -4.15 -6.29
C ILE A 41 8.60 -3.07 -6.34
N LYS A 42 8.29 -1.88 -6.86
CA LYS A 42 9.24 -0.75 -6.92
C LYS A 42 9.72 -0.37 -5.52
N MET A 43 8.81 -0.22 -4.55
CA MET A 43 9.15 0.12 -3.17
C MET A 43 10.11 -0.90 -2.54
N LEU A 44 9.86 -2.19 -2.73
CA LEU A 44 10.73 -3.25 -2.23
C LEU A 44 12.11 -3.20 -2.91
N LEU A 45 12.17 -3.00 -4.22
CA LEU A 45 13.47 -2.83 -4.91
C LEU A 45 14.23 -1.59 -4.40
N THR A 46 13.54 -0.46 -4.22
CA THR A 46 14.12 0.77 -3.65
C THR A 46 14.59 0.58 -2.21
N ALA A 47 13.92 -0.28 -1.43
CA ALA A 47 14.31 -0.63 -0.06
C ALA A 47 15.57 -1.53 0.00
N GLY A 48 16.16 -1.90 -1.14
CA GLY A 48 17.42 -2.64 -1.21
C GLY A 48 17.25 -4.16 -1.35
N PHE A 49 16.04 -4.64 -1.64
CA PHE A 49 15.87 -6.02 -2.11
C PHE A 49 16.38 -6.12 -3.56
N SER A 50 17.14 -7.17 -3.86
CA SER A 50 17.75 -7.35 -5.17
C SER A 50 16.81 -7.97 -6.19
N LYS A 51 15.76 -8.66 -5.73
CA LYS A 51 14.74 -9.26 -6.58
C LYS A 51 13.41 -9.31 -5.85
N VAL A 52 12.32 -9.07 -6.58
CA VAL A 52 10.95 -9.19 -6.07
C VAL A 52 10.12 -9.92 -7.11
N ASN A 53 9.46 -11.01 -6.73
CA ASN A 53 8.64 -11.82 -7.62
C ASN A 53 7.22 -11.93 -7.10
N LYS A 54 6.24 -11.72 -7.98
CA LYS A 54 4.86 -12.16 -7.70
C LYS A 54 4.79 -13.67 -7.89
N VAL A 55 4.55 -14.41 -6.81
CA VAL A 55 4.50 -15.88 -6.83
C VAL A 55 3.08 -16.43 -6.80
N TRP A 56 2.11 -15.61 -6.38
CA TRP A 56 0.71 -16.05 -6.29
C TRP A 56 -0.27 -14.88 -6.30
N GLN A 57 -1.49 -15.13 -6.77
CA GLN A 57 -2.61 -14.20 -6.71
C GLN A 57 -3.96 -14.92 -6.69
N LYS A 58 -4.89 -14.46 -5.83
CA LYS A 58 -6.33 -14.79 -5.89
C LYS A 58 -7.15 -13.54 -5.58
N GLY A 59 -7.89 -13.07 -6.59
CA GLY A 59 -8.58 -11.78 -6.52
C GLY A 59 -7.61 -10.65 -6.17
N ASN A 60 -7.93 -9.92 -5.11
CA ASN A 60 -7.15 -8.77 -4.61
C ASN A 60 -6.02 -9.16 -3.64
N THR A 61 -5.83 -10.45 -3.36
CA THR A 61 -4.76 -10.96 -2.50
C THR A 61 -3.60 -11.39 -3.38
N VAL A 62 -2.40 -10.85 -3.11
CA VAL A 62 -1.17 -11.09 -3.87
C VAL A 62 -0.05 -11.45 -2.91
N ILE A 63 0.77 -12.44 -3.26
CA ILE A 63 1.99 -12.78 -2.52
C ILE A 63 3.20 -12.40 -3.35
N LEU A 64 4.04 -11.54 -2.77
CA LEU A 64 5.34 -11.15 -3.30
C LEU A 64 6.46 -11.78 -2.47
N VAL A 65 7.45 -12.36 -3.12
CA VAL A 65 8.68 -12.85 -2.48
C VAL A 65 9.82 -11.92 -2.86
N ALA A 66 10.42 -11.28 -1.87
CA ALA A 66 11.57 -10.40 -2.02
C ALA A 66 12.85 -11.07 -1.49
N THR A 67 13.94 -10.96 -2.23
CA THR A 67 15.25 -11.52 -1.87
C THR A 67 16.23 -10.38 -1.63
N LYS A 68 17.01 -10.48 -0.55
CA LYS A 68 18.07 -9.53 -0.20
C LYS A 68 19.42 -10.23 -0.34
N HIS A 69 20.43 -9.50 -0.79
CA HIS A 69 21.82 -9.97 -0.76
C HIS A 69 22.37 -9.94 0.66
#